data_AF-A0A2V2EF84-F1
#
_entry.id   AF-A0A2V2EF84-F1
#
_cell.length_a   1.000
_cell.length_b   1.000
_cell.length_c   1.000
_cell.angle_alpha   90.00
_cell.angle_beta   90.00
_cell.angle_gamma   90.00
#
_symmetry.space_group_name_H-M   'P 1'
#
loop_
_entity.id
_entity.type
_entity.pdbx_description
1 polymer ?
#
loop_
_entity_poly.entity_id
_entity_poly.type
_entity_poly.pdbx_seq_one_letter_code
_entity_poly.pdbx_strand_id
1 'polypeptide(L)'
;MGTTLTTLSLYGINRSVIEPLLAPSDLLREQNLPWITIVPVCGTDGDNINRLCKLAKKLTNEHAAIALLFLYFDDELFHCDLYSAGRKAASCGSDLTWIKFGKKLNDLFGDDLPAKALRYASHCTCFEEQLKLVEETIGAALYDMQNEQPRIVERGDSTLRTIKLREAMLRKRPNRYSLSEVPRKDWPNKMKIRQKLLELLQPQWQRYRLSTPLYNTDVKEYFVPVADGLVAYPYSDNENRKDYLLLYNGNTDDYQDIGPLPAACRSVVWITKSGNLVVLYAKTVKEQKDDGSWSQIVESEYVSCIKKDGTECWRFEPKLSNSRQLYHIHSSSDGVVTLFSPATRGIPDADALIWQINAETGELLRLHHISANDEAVHLIYAESINSFIYCCRSTNELVVIDSNLDKEYRLAGYLGNYYIENEQICGDAIWNCWDSTGIRFFNLRNGEALKVNFEIHAYAIAVFSNGLILCTNESQKKLIVLDKSGKVVSRFSFAGIVCRAFSDGNKIFIVEQRGPNPNGLVYDELFNETSTHIWELVPFSCV
;
A
#
# COMPACT_ATOMS: atom_id res chain seq x y z
N MET A 1 1.29 17.00 -2.35
CA MET A 1 1.56 17.07 -3.80
C MET A 1 3.05 16.89 -3.93
N GLY A 2 3.47 15.93 -4.72
CA GLY A 2 4.87 15.54 -4.76
C GLY A 2 5.76 16.47 -5.55
N THR A 3 6.99 16.60 -5.09
CA THR A 3 8.05 17.38 -5.71
C THR A 3 8.72 16.51 -6.76
N THR A 4 8.55 16.86 -8.03
CA THR A 4 9.34 16.23 -9.10
C THR A 4 10.68 16.96 -9.23
N LEU A 5 11.79 16.28 -8.97
CA LEU A 5 13.11 16.81 -9.28
C LEU A 5 13.48 16.43 -10.72
N THR A 6 13.81 17.43 -11.53
CA THR A 6 14.25 17.23 -12.92
C THR A 6 15.60 17.90 -13.14
N THR A 7 16.58 17.20 -13.70
CA THR A 7 17.88 17.80 -14.05
C THR A 7 18.40 17.28 -15.38
N LEU A 8 19.13 18.12 -16.13
CA LEU A 8 19.77 17.74 -17.39
C LEU A 8 21.29 17.86 -17.27
N SER A 9 22.00 16.73 -17.22
CA SER A 9 23.46 16.67 -17.18
C SER A 9 24.02 16.45 -18.58
N LEU A 10 25.00 17.27 -18.98
CA LEU A 10 25.60 17.27 -20.32
C LEU A 10 27.08 16.94 -20.26
N TYR A 11 27.54 16.05 -21.15
CA TYR A 11 28.93 15.59 -21.27
C TYR A 11 29.52 16.00 -22.62
N GLY A 12 30.77 16.45 -22.61
CA GLY A 12 31.53 16.77 -23.82
C GLY A 12 31.13 18.09 -24.50
N ILE A 13 30.47 18.99 -23.76
CA ILE A 13 30.04 20.30 -24.25
C ILE A 13 30.56 21.42 -23.36
N ASN A 14 30.88 22.57 -23.96
CA ASN A 14 31.37 23.73 -23.23
C ASN A 14 30.22 24.60 -22.70
N ARG A 15 30.46 25.18 -21.54
CA ARG A 15 29.57 26.16 -20.87
C ARG A 15 29.05 27.25 -21.81
N SER A 16 29.93 27.82 -22.63
CA SER A 16 29.59 28.91 -23.56
C SER A 16 28.54 28.55 -24.62
N VAL A 17 28.35 27.26 -24.89
CA VAL A 17 27.31 26.76 -25.81
C VAL A 17 25.98 26.61 -25.08
N ILE A 18 26.00 26.32 -23.78
CA ILE A 18 24.81 26.07 -22.96
C ILE A 18 24.19 27.37 -22.48
N GLU A 19 24.99 28.31 -21.97
CA GLU A 19 24.51 29.56 -21.34
C GLU A 19 23.48 30.34 -22.18
N PRO A 20 23.64 30.50 -23.51
CA PRO A 20 22.66 31.23 -24.33
C PRO A 20 21.31 30.50 -24.47
N LEU A 21 21.24 29.22 -24.10
CA LEU A 21 20.05 28.36 -24.25
C LEU A 21 19.31 28.14 -22.92
N LEU A 22 19.84 28.68 -21.81
CA LEU A 22 19.24 28.57 -20.49
C LEU A 22 17.98 29.45 -20.38
N ALA A 23 16.98 28.95 -19.63
CA ALA A 23 15.88 29.80 -19.20
C ALA A 23 16.39 30.79 -18.13
N PRO A 24 15.75 31.96 -17.96
CA PRO A 24 16.22 33.00 -17.03
C PRO A 24 16.38 32.55 -15.56
N SER A 25 15.66 31.51 -15.16
CA SER A 25 15.72 30.95 -13.81
C SER A 25 16.59 29.71 -13.69
N ASP A 26 17.07 29.11 -14.80
CA ASP A 26 17.87 27.89 -14.74
C ASP A 26 19.20 28.11 -13.99
N LEU A 27 19.57 27.14 -13.16
CA LEU A 27 20.90 27.10 -12.54
C LEU A 27 21.82 26.17 -13.32
N LEU A 28 23.05 26.62 -13.55
CA LEU A 28 24.11 25.82 -14.13
C LEU A 28 25.08 25.35 -13.04
N ARG A 29 25.30 24.04 -12.95
CA ARG A 29 26.16 23.38 -11.97
C ARG A 29 27.31 22.67 -12.69
N GLU A 30 28.54 22.88 -12.21
CA GLU A 30 29.78 22.36 -12.81
C GLU A 30 30.62 21.58 -11.78
N GLN A 31 30.04 21.25 -10.63
CA GLN A 31 30.75 20.60 -9.53
C GLN A 31 31.11 19.14 -9.82
N ASN A 32 30.44 18.49 -10.79
CA ASN A 32 30.66 17.10 -11.18
C ASN A 32 31.34 17.01 -12.56
N LEU A 33 32.46 17.72 -12.77
CA LEU A 33 33.19 17.65 -14.04
C LEU A 33 33.50 16.17 -14.41
N PRO A 34 33.36 15.78 -15.69
CA PRO A 34 33.14 16.64 -16.87
C PRO A 34 31.67 16.95 -17.19
N TRP A 35 30.73 16.67 -16.27
CA TRP A 35 29.32 16.98 -16.45
C TRP A 35 28.99 18.44 -16.13
N ILE A 36 28.25 19.08 -17.04
CA ILE A 36 27.61 20.37 -16.81
C ILE A 36 26.11 20.12 -16.64
N THR A 37 25.55 20.43 -15.48
CA THR A 37 24.15 20.13 -15.13
C THR A 37 23.29 21.38 -15.10
N ILE A 38 22.16 21.32 -15.81
CA ILE A 38 21.10 22.33 -15.80
C ILE A 38 20.04 21.90 -14.79
N VAL A 39 19.73 22.78 -13.85
CA VAL A 39 18.67 22.60 -12.84
C VAL A 39 17.58 23.66 -13.08
N PRO A 40 16.37 23.25 -13.50
CA PRO A 40 15.26 24.16 -13.74
C PRO A 40 14.67 24.67 -12.42
N VAL A 41 14.41 25.98 -12.33
CA VAL A 41 13.94 26.63 -11.08
C VAL A 41 12.49 27.09 -11.15
N CYS A 42 11.88 27.20 -12.33
CA CYS A 42 10.51 27.70 -12.48
C CYS A 42 9.72 26.94 -13.54
N GLY A 43 8.45 26.64 -13.28
CA GLY A 43 7.51 25.97 -14.19
C GLY A 43 6.72 24.84 -13.53
N THR A 44 5.62 24.40 -14.14
CA THR A 44 5.00 23.12 -13.76
C THR A 44 5.92 21.98 -14.21
N ASP A 45 5.98 20.88 -13.46
CA ASP A 45 6.92 19.77 -13.72
C ASP A 45 6.87 19.25 -15.17
N GLY A 46 5.67 19.20 -15.76
CA GLY A 46 5.48 18.78 -17.15
C GLY A 46 6.09 19.71 -18.20
N ASP A 47 6.12 21.02 -17.95
CA ASP A 47 6.70 22.00 -18.88
C ASP A 47 8.24 21.91 -18.88
N ASN A 48 8.83 21.70 -17.71
CA ASN A 48 10.28 21.54 -17.54
C ASN A 48 10.81 20.28 -18.21
N ILE A 49 10.11 19.15 -18.07
CA ILE A 49 10.49 17.88 -18.71
C ILE A 49 10.53 18.04 -20.24
N ASN A 50 9.47 18.60 -20.82
CA ASN A 50 9.37 18.78 -22.26
C ASN A 50 10.44 19.72 -22.81
N ARG A 51 10.72 20.82 -22.10
CA ARG A 51 11.77 21.78 -22.47
C ARG A 51 13.16 21.15 -22.43
N LEU A 52 13.51 20.48 -21.33
CA LEU A 52 14.82 19.85 -21.19
C LEU A 52 15.01 18.68 -22.16
N CYS A 53 13.96 17.92 -22.48
CA CYS A 53 13.99 16.91 -23.54
C CYS A 53 14.31 17.51 -24.92
N LYS A 54 13.68 18.65 -25.27
CA LYS A 54 13.99 19.37 -26.53
C LYS A 54 15.43 19.87 -26.54
N LEU A 55 15.90 20.42 -25.42
CA LEU A 55 17.28 20.91 -25.27
C LEU A 55 18.30 19.76 -25.40
N ALA A 56 18.06 18.63 -24.75
CA ALA A 56 18.88 17.43 -24.85
C ALA A 56 19.01 16.94 -26.30
N LYS A 57 17.89 16.85 -27.03
CA LYS A 57 17.89 16.47 -28.45
C LYS A 57 18.67 17.46 -29.31
N LYS A 58 18.47 18.77 -29.11
CA LYS A 58 19.18 19.79 -29.87
C LYS A 58 20.69 19.69 -29.66
N LEU A 59 21.14 19.72 -28.40
CA LEU A 59 22.56 19.73 -28.06
C LEU A 59 23.28 18.45 -28.50
N THR A 60 22.65 17.30 -28.34
CA THR A 60 23.23 16.01 -28.76
C THR A 60 23.24 15.81 -30.27
N ASN A 61 22.40 16.54 -31.02
CA ASN A 61 22.40 16.55 -32.49
C ASN A 61 23.46 17.49 -33.06
N GLU A 62 23.60 18.69 -32.49
CA GLU A 62 24.42 19.77 -33.04
C GLU A 62 25.88 19.75 -32.55
N HIS A 63 26.16 19.19 -31.37
CA HIS A 63 27.45 19.36 -30.70
C HIS A 63 28.16 18.07 -30.30
N ALA A 64 27.77 16.91 -30.86
CA ALA A 64 28.27 15.58 -30.47
C ALA A 64 28.22 15.31 -28.95
N ALA A 65 27.43 16.10 -28.22
CA ALA A 65 27.26 16.00 -26.78
C ALA A 65 26.49 14.72 -26.43
N ILE A 66 26.61 14.31 -25.17
CA ILE A 66 25.73 13.32 -24.57
C ILE A 66 24.95 13.98 -23.44
N ALA A 67 23.69 13.64 -23.30
CA ALA A 67 22.83 14.21 -22.28
C ALA A 67 22.15 13.13 -21.44
N LEU A 68 22.07 13.38 -20.13
CA LEU A 68 21.35 12.58 -19.15
C LEU A 68 20.24 13.43 -18.55
N LEU A 69 18.99 13.06 -18.81
CA LEU A 69 17.83 13.70 -18.20
C LEU A 69 17.38 12.85 -17.01
N PHE A 70 17.57 13.33 -15.79
CA PHE A 70 17.08 12.70 -14.58
C PHE A 70 15.71 13.24 -14.20
N LEU A 71 14.83 12.33 -13.78
CA LEU A 71 13.52 12.60 -13.22
C LEU A 71 13.43 11.81 -11.91
N TYR A 72 12.95 12.46 -10.86
CA TYR A 72 12.70 11.84 -9.55
C TYR A 72 11.37 12.33 -9.03
N PHE A 73 10.48 11.40 -8.72
CA PHE A 73 9.12 11.67 -8.28
C PHE A 73 9.00 11.21 -6.83
N ASP A 74 9.16 12.15 -5.90
CA ASP A 74 8.66 12.04 -4.52
C ASP A 74 8.95 10.71 -3.80
N ASP A 75 10.17 10.18 -3.96
CA ASP A 75 10.60 8.90 -3.40
C ASP A 75 9.86 7.65 -3.93
N GLU A 76 8.99 7.80 -4.93
CA GLU A 76 8.19 6.71 -5.54
C GLU A 76 8.77 6.18 -6.85
N LEU A 77 9.46 7.03 -7.62
CA LEU A 77 9.99 6.64 -8.92
C LEU A 77 11.20 7.50 -9.29
N PHE A 78 12.18 6.89 -9.95
CA PHE A 78 13.17 7.67 -10.68
C PHE A 78 13.37 7.13 -12.09
N HIS A 79 13.77 8.03 -12.98
CA HIS A 79 14.05 7.75 -14.37
C HIS A 79 15.30 8.52 -14.81
N CYS A 80 16.14 7.90 -15.63
CA CYS A 80 17.28 8.56 -16.25
C CYS A 80 17.32 8.21 -17.75
N ASP A 81 17.25 9.25 -18.57
CA ASP A 81 17.25 9.14 -20.02
C ASP A 81 18.56 9.57 -20.63
N LEU A 82 19.16 8.66 -21.40
CA LEU A 82 20.37 8.92 -22.17
C LEU A 82 20.00 9.37 -23.58
N TYR A 83 20.41 10.59 -23.95
CA TYR A 83 20.29 11.13 -25.29
C TYR A 83 21.66 11.21 -25.98
N SER A 84 21.67 10.85 -27.26
CA SER A 84 22.83 10.94 -28.14
C SER A 84 22.35 11.06 -29.59
N ALA A 85 23.03 11.87 -30.40
CA ALA A 85 22.70 12.11 -31.80
C ALA A 85 21.22 12.48 -32.03
N GLY A 86 20.68 13.39 -31.21
CA GLY A 86 19.34 13.94 -31.37
C GLY A 86 18.19 13.03 -30.93
N ARG A 87 18.47 11.86 -30.34
CA ARG A 87 17.44 10.87 -29.95
C ARG A 87 17.72 10.25 -28.58
N LYS A 88 16.66 9.73 -27.95
CA LYS A 88 16.75 8.89 -26.74
C LYS A 88 17.38 7.55 -27.12
N ALA A 89 18.59 7.29 -26.63
CA ALA A 89 19.39 6.12 -26.96
C ALA A 89 19.08 4.94 -26.02
N ALA A 90 18.89 5.22 -24.74
CA ALA A 90 18.55 4.27 -23.70
C ALA A 90 17.90 4.98 -22.50
N SER A 91 17.31 4.20 -21.60
CA SER A 91 16.77 4.66 -20.34
C SER A 91 17.04 3.64 -19.24
N CYS A 92 17.20 4.11 -18.01
CA CYS A 92 17.05 3.31 -16.82
C CYS A 92 16.06 3.98 -15.86
N GLY A 93 15.61 3.23 -14.87
CA GLY A 93 14.63 3.69 -13.90
C GLY A 93 14.24 2.54 -12.99
N SER A 94 13.52 2.85 -11.93
CA SER A 94 13.10 1.90 -10.89
C SER A 94 12.39 0.65 -11.43
N ASP A 95 11.66 0.77 -12.54
CA ASP A 95 10.86 -0.28 -13.18
C ASP A 95 11.44 -0.78 -14.52
N LEU A 96 12.60 -0.26 -14.96
CA LEU A 96 13.17 -0.55 -16.27
C LEU A 96 14.34 -1.54 -16.23
N THR A 97 14.67 -2.10 -17.39
CA THR A 97 15.92 -2.87 -17.56
C THR A 97 17.11 -1.93 -17.79
N TRP A 98 18.19 -2.11 -17.04
CA TRP A 98 19.34 -1.20 -17.10
C TRP A 98 20.45 -1.68 -18.04
N ILE A 99 20.30 -2.87 -18.63
CA ILE A 99 21.33 -3.55 -19.43
C ILE A 99 21.72 -2.71 -20.64
N LYS A 100 20.73 -2.20 -21.39
CA LYS A 100 20.97 -1.38 -22.59
C LYS A 100 21.62 -0.05 -22.23
N PHE A 101 21.16 0.56 -21.13
CA PHE A 101 21.69 1.81 -20.62
C PHE A 101 23.17 1.69 -20.21
N GLY A 102 23.51 0.68 -19.40
CA GLY A 102 24.90 0.42 -19.02
C GLY A 102 25.82 0.13 -20.20
N LYS A 103 25.37 -0.65 -21.21
CA LYS A 103 26.16 -0.87 -22.42
C LYS A 103 26.45 0.42 -23.18
N LYS A 104 25.48 1.33 -23.29
CA LYS A 104 25.68 2.63 -23.95
C LYS A 104 26.64 3.54 -23.20
N LEU A 105 26.65 3.46 -21.87
CA LEU A 105 27.61 4.20 -21.06
C LEU A 105 29.04 3.63 -21.14
N ASN A 106 29.21 2.32 -21.35
CA ASN A 106 30.53 1.76 -21.64
C ASN A 106 31.14 2.41 -22.89
N ASP A 107 30.35 2.55 -23.95
CA ASP A 107 30.78 3.18 -25.21
C ASP A 107 31.23 4.64 -24.97
N LEU A 108 30.57 5.35 -24.05
CA LEU A 108 30.91 6.73 -23.67
C LEU A 108 32.20 6.84 -22.87
N PHE A 109 32.34 6.03 -21.81
CA PHE A 109 33.45 6.16 -20.88
C PHE A 109 34.70 5.36 -21.27
N GLY A 110 34.58 4.44 -22.24
CA GLY A 110 35.69 3.60 -22.68
C GLY A 110 36.08 2.50 -21.69
N ASP A 111 35.21 2.18 -20.73
CA ASP A 111 35.42 1.09 -19.78
C ASP A 111 34.13 0.27 -19.57
N ASP A 112 34.21 -0.81 -18.78
CA ASP A 112 33.10 -1.72 -18.55
C ASP A 112 32.39 -1.55 -17.18
N LEU A 113 32.78 -0.51 -16.41
CA LEU A 113 32.18 -0.23 -15.10
C LEU A 113 30.67 -0.02 -15.20
N PRO A 114 30.12 0.77 -16.14
CA PRO A 114 28.68 0.98 -16.23
C PRO A 114 27.88 -0.30 -16.43
N ALA A 115 28.24 -1.12 -17.42
CA ALA A 115 27.55 -2.38 -17.63
C ALA A 115 27.77 -3.39 -16.50
N LYS A 116 28.90 -3.32 -15.77
CA LYS A 116 29.14 -4.17 -14.59
C LYS A 116 28.31 -3.73 -13.40
N ALA A 117 28.27 -2.44 -13.09
CA ALA A 117 27.59 -1.89 -11.92
C ALA A 117 26.07 -1.96 -12.09
N LEU A 118 25.55 -1.48 -13.22
CA LEU A 118 24.11 -1.33 -13.44
C LEU A 118 23.38 -2.68 -13.63
N ARG A 119 24.09 -3.79 -13.84
CA ARG A 119 23.50 -5.14 -13.74
C ARG A 119 23.07 -5.50 -12.31
N TYR A 120 23.63 -4.84 -11.29
CA TYR A 120 23.30 -5.06 -9.89
C TYR A 120 22.14 -4.19 -9.39
N ALA A 121 21.48 -3.41 -10.25
CA ALA A 121 20.34 -2.57 -9.87
C ALA A 121 19.18 -3.34 -9.23
N SER A 122 18.89 -4.55 -9.75
CA SER A 122 17.89 -5.46 -9.18
C SER A 122 18.30 -6.10 -7.84
N HIS A 123 19.57 -5.92 -7.46
CA HIS A 123 20.16 -6.37 -6.20
C HIS A 123 20.27 -5.24 -5.17
N CYS A 124 19.94 -4.00 -5.58
CA CYS A 124 19.69 -2.91 -4.66
C CYS A 124 18.45 -3.17 -3.81
N THR A 125 18.41 -2.58 -2.64
CA THR A 125 17.34 -2.80 -1.64
C THR A 125 16.30 -1.67 -1.58
N CYS A 126 16.58 -0.51 -2.18
CA CYS A 126 15.68 0.65 -2.28
C CYS A 126 16.06 1.57 -3.46
N PHE A 127 15.20 2.54 -3.81
CA PHE A 127 15.46 3.54 -4.84
C PHE A 127 16.65 4.44 -4.55
N GLU A 128 16.92 4.80 -3.30
CA GLU A 128 18.07 5.64 -2.97
C GLU A 128 19.39 4.93 -3.25
N GLU A 129 19.45 3.61 -2.98
CA GLU A 129 20.63 2.80 -3.33
C GLU A 129 20.75 2.60 -4.85
N GLN A 130 19.62 2.44 -5.55
CA GLN A 130 19.60 2.41 -7.02
C GLN A 130 20.09 3.73 -7.62
N LEU A 131 19.57 4.87 -7.15
CA LEU A 131 19.98 6.19 -7.58
C LEU A 131 21.47 6.41 -7.30
N LYS A 132 21.93 6.12 -6.08
CA LYS A 132 23.34 6.22 -5.71
C LYS A 132 24.23 5.36 -6.60
N LEU A 133 23.79 4.14 -6.93
CA LEU A 133 24.51 3.27 -7.87
C LEU A 133 24.62 3.92 -9.26
N VAL A 134 23.55 4.50 -9.80
CA VAL A 134 23.57 5.21 -11.10
C VAL A 134 24.48 6.43 -11.05
N GLU A 135 24.27 7.30 -10.06
CA GLU A 135 25.01 8.54 -9.90
C GLU A 135 26.52 8.29 -9.80
N GLU A 136 26.93 7.34 -8.93
CA GLU A 136 28.33 6.99 -8.74
C GLU A 136 28.92 6.30 -9.97
N THR A 137 28.16 5.48 -10.68
CA THR A 137 28.63 4.81 -11.90
C THR A 137 28.93 5.80 -13.04
N ILE A 138 28.19 6.91 -13.07
CA ILE A 138 28.28 7.95 -14.10
C ILE A 138 29.19 9.11 -13.68
N GLY A 139 29.28 9.39 -12.38
CA GLY A 139 29.87 10.61 -11.85
C GLY A 139 28.98 11.84 -12.06
N ALA A 140 27.65 11.66 -12.05
CA ALA A 140 26.68 12.75 -12.21
C ALA A 140 25.61 12.65 -11.14
N ALA A 141 25.25 13.77 -10.52
CA ALA A 141 24.27 13.82 -9.43
C ALA A 141 22.90 14.32 -9.92
N LEU A 142 21.84 13.78 -9.32
CA LEU A 142 20.54 14.44 -9.26
C LEU A 142 20.64 15.59 -8.24
N TYR A 143 20.25 16.79 -8.65
CA TYR A 143 20.23 17.96 -7.78
C TYR A 143 18.82 18.25 -7.29
N ASP A 144 18.71 18.45 -5.98
CA ASP A 144 17.56 19.05 -5.31
C ASP A 144 17.83 20.55 -5.09
N MET A 145 16.84 21.38 -5.41
CA MET A 145 16.86 22.83 -5.20
C MET A 145 16.87 23.24 -3.73
N GLN A 146 16.36 22.40 -2.82
CA GLN A 146 16.31 22.69 -1.39
C GLN A 146 17.66 22.49 -0.68
N ASN A 147 18.61 21.79 -1.30
CA ASN A 147 19.92 21.58 -0.73
C ASN A 147 20.85 22.76 -1.02
N GLU A 148 21.20 23.52 0.02
CA GLU A 148 22.12 24.67 -0.07
C GLU A 148 23.55 24.24 -0.50
N GLN A 149 23.91 22.97 -0.32
CA GLN A 149 25.21 22.42 -0.73
C GLN A 149 25.08 21.59 -2.02
N PRO A 150 25.96 21.84 -3.03
CA PRO A 150 25.96 21.05 -4.25
C PRO A 150 26.38 19.61 -3.97
N ARG A 151 25.57 18.64 -4.40
CA ARG A 151 25.87 17.21 -4.28
C ARG A 151 26.98 16.84 -5.27
N ILE A 152 28.16 16.54 -4.75
CA ILE A 152 29.32 16.08 -5.54
C ILE A 152 29.35 14.55 -5.53
N VAL A 153 29.38 13.95 -6.71
CA VAL A 153 29.43 12.49 -6.89
C VAL A 153 30.62 12.13 -7.76
N GLU A 154 31.62 11.52 -7.13
CA GLU A 154 32.77 10.97 -7.84
C GLU A 154 32.39 9.70 -8.59
N ARG A 155 32.93 9.53 -9.80
CA ARG A 155 32.73 8.31 -10.57
C ARG A 155 33.48 7.14 -9.92
N GLY A 156 32.78 6.06 -9.58
CA GLY A 156 33.36 4.96 -8.81
C GLY A 156 32.51 3.68 -8.75
N ASP A 157 32.98 2.74 -7.94
CA ASP A 157 32.36 1.42 -7.72
C ASP A 157 32.10 1.07 -6.24
N SER A 158 32.17 2.04 -5.33
CA SER A 158 31.93 1.91 -3.88
C SER A 158 30.54 1.34 -3.58
N THR A 159 29.48 1.89 -4.18
CA THR A 159 28.12 1.36 -4.02
C THR A 159 28.02 -0.07 -4.57
N LEU A 160 28.63 -0.34 -5.73
CA LEU A 160 28.71 -1.70 -6.27
C LEU A 160 29.44 -2.67 -5.34
N ARG A 161 30.56 -2.26 -4.74
CA ARG A 161 31.31 -3.07 -3.76
C ARG A 161 30.48 -3.35 -2.52
N THR A 162 29.75 -2.36 -2.03
CA THR A 162 28.83 -2.50 -0.89
C THR A 162 27.74 -3.52 -1.20
N ILE A 163 27.08 -3.40 -2.36
CA ILE A 163 26.08 -4.36 -2.82
C ILE A 163 26.69 -5.76 -2.90
N LYS A 164 27.83 -5.93 -3.59
CA LYS A 164 28.51 -7.24 -3.73
C LYS A 164 28.93 -7.85 -2.40
N LEU A 165 29.42 -7.05 -1.46
CA LEU A 165 29.82 -7.51 -0.14
C LEU A 165 28.60 -7.99 0.65
N ARG A 166 27.51 -7.22 0.64
CA ARG A 166 26.21 -7.63 1.21
C ARG A 166 25.71 -8.92 0.58
N GLU A 167 25.72 -9.01 -0.74
CA GLU A 167 25.32 -10.22 -1.45
C GLU A 167 26.16 -11.43 -1.08
N ALA A 168 27.48 -11.27 -1.01
CA ALA A 168 28.40 -12.34 -0.63
C ALA A 168 28.18 -12.79 0.81
N MET A 169 27.99 -11.85 1.74
CA MET A 169 27.68 -12.15 3.14
C MET A 169 26.35 -12.89 3.27
N LEU A 170 25.30 -12.36 2.65
CA LEU A 170 23.98 -12.96 2.74
C LEU A 170 23.94 -14.30 1.99
N ARG A 171 24.59 -14.46 0.83
CA ARG A 171 24.65 -15.74 0.10
C ARG A 171 25.28 -16.88 0.92
N LYS A 172 26.23 -16.56 1.79
CA LYS A 172 26.84 -17.53 2.72
C LYS A 172 25.96 -17.84 3.94
N ARG A 173 24.92 -17.06 4.19
CA ARG A 173 23.99 -17.27 5.30
C ARG A 173 22.90 -18.26 4.86
N PRO A 174 22.85 -19.48 5.44
CA PRO A 174 21.79 -20.42 5.12
C PRO A 174 20.43 -19.86 5.55
N ASN A 175 19.40 -20.14 4.76
CA ASN A 175 18.03 -19.82 5.14
C ASN A 175 17.66 -20.64 6.39
N ARG A 176 16.94 -20.04 7.34
CA ARG A 176 16.31 -20.73 8.49
C ARG A 176 14.91 -21.27 8.18
N TYR A 177 14.33 -20.82 7.08
CA TYR A 177 13.01 -21.27 6.59
C TYR A 177 13.12 -21.75 5.14
N SER A 178 12.21 -22.63 4.76
CA SER A 178 11.91 -23.00 3.37
C SER A 178 10.53 -22.49 3.00
N LEU A 179 10.25 -22.44 1.68
CA LEU A 179 8.92 -22.22 1.16
C LEU A 179 8.44 -23.49 0.49
N SER A 180 7.22 -23.90 0.82
CA SER A 180 6.51 -24.97 0.12
C SER A 180 5.26 -24.38 -0.52
N GLU A 181 5.09 -24.57 -1.83
CA GLU A 181 3.83 -24.23 -2.48
C GLU A 181 2.74 -25.16 -1.93
N VAL A 182 1.62 -24.58 -1.52
CA VAL A 182 0.51 -25.31 -0.92
C VAL A 182 -0.44 -25.72 -2.04
N PRO A 183 -0.71 -27.03 -2.22
CA PRO A 183 -1.71 -27.49 -3.17
C PRO A 183 -3.07 -26.86 -2.88
N ARG A 184 -3.85 -26.53 -3.93
CA ARG A 184 -5.13 -25.83 -3.79
C ARG A 184 -6.12 -26.49 -2.81
N LYS A 185 -6.14 -27.83 -2.76
CA LYS A 185 -6.95 -28.61 -1.82
C LYS A 185 -6.59 -28.38 -0.34
N ASP A 186 -5.36 -27.94 -0.06
CA ASP A 186 -4.79 -27.75 1.27
C ASP A 186 -4.66 -26.25 1.62
N TRP A 187 -5.15 -25.35 0.77
CA TRP A 187 -5.14 -23.92 1.05
C TRP A 187 -5.89 -23.59 2.37
N PRO A 188 -5.47 -22.53 3.08
CA PRO A 188 -6.23 -21.98 4.20
C PRO A 188 -7.67 -21.67 3.79
N ASN A 189 -8.64 -21.90 4.70
CA ASN A 189 -10.07 -21.76 4.39
C ASN A 189 -10.42 -20.37 3.83
N LYS A 190 -9.81 -19.30 4.36
CA LYS A 190 -9.97 -17.93 3.85
C LYS A 190 -9.61 -17.80 2.37
N MET A 191 -8.53 -18.47 1.93
CA MET A 191 -8.08 -18.43 0.53
C MET A 191 -8.97 -19.29 -0.37
N LYS A 192 -9.44 -20.45 0.12
CA LYS A 192 -10.42 -21.29 -0.59
C LYS A 192 -11.73 -20.54 -0.83
N ILE A 193 -12.25 -19.91 0.21
CA ILE A 193 -13.48 -19.12 0.16
C ILE A 193 -13.32 -17.95 -0.83
N ARG A 194 -12.22 -17.19 -0.74
CA ARG A 194 -11.91 -16.13 -1.71
C ARG A 194 -11.94 -16.64 -3.15
N GLN A 195 -11.24 -17.75 -3.41
CA GLN A 195 -11.17 -18.31 -4.75
C GLN A 195 -12.54 -18.77 -5.25
N LYS A 196 -13.36 -19.38 -4.39
CA LYS A 196 -14.73 -19.79 -4.76
C LYS A 196 -15.63 -18.58 -5.03
N LEU A 197 -15.54 -17.52 -4.22
CA LEU A 197 -16.27 -16.27 -4.47
C LEU A 197 -15.91 -15.67 -5.82
N LEU A 198 -14.61 -15.64 -6.16
CA LEU A 198 -14.17 -15.22 -7.50
C LEU A 198 -14.78 -16.11 -8.59
N GLU A 199 -14.78 -17.43 -8.43
CA GLU A 199 -15.37 -18.35 -9.41
C GLU A 199 -16.89 -18.18 -9.57
N LEU A 200 -17.61 -17.88 -8.48
CA LEU A 200 -19.05 -17.63 -8.50
C LEU A 200 -19.40 -16.29 -9.16
N LEU A 201 -18.62 -15.25 -8.87
CA LEU A 201 -18.88 -13.89 -9.34
C LEU A 201 -18.30 -13.63 -10.74
N GLN A 202 -17.22 -14.32 -11.12
CA GLN A 202 -16.53 -14.13 -12.40
C GLN A 202 -17.47 -14.19 -13.61
N PRO A 203 -18.41 -15.14 -13.76
CA PRO A 203 -19.32 -15.15 -14.91
C PRO A 203 -20.19 -13.90 -15.03
N GLN A 204 -20.35 -13.15 -13.94
CA GLN A 204 -21.26 -12.01 -13.81
C GLN A 204 -20.49 -10.67 -13.78
N TRP A 205 -19.17 -10.67 -14.03
CA TRP A 205 -18.30 -9.49 -13.92
C TRP A 205 -18.68 -8.31 -14.82
N GLN A 206 -19.31 -8.57 -15.98
CA GLN A 206 -19.83 -7.50 -16.85
C GLN A 206 -21.12 -6.87 -16.26
N ARG A 207 -21.85 -7.64 -15.47
CA ARG A 207 -23.11 -7.24 -14.85
C ARG A 207 -22.90 -6.62 -13.46
N TYR A 208 -21.82 -6.97 -12.76
CA TYR A 208 -21.53 -6.53 -11.39
C TYR A 208 -20.20 -5.77 -11.31
N ARG A 209 -20.14 -4.69 -10.53
CA ARG A 209 -18.84 -4.07 -10.18
C ARG A 209 -18.10 -4.99 -9.20
N LEU A 210 -17.13 -5.77 -9.70
CA LEU A 210 -16.33 -6.70 -8.91
C LEU A 210 -14.97 -6.15 -8.49
N SER A 211 -14.70 -4.85 -8.65
CA SER A 211 -13.38 -4.29 -8.39
C SER A 211 -12.85 -4.67 -7.00
N THR A 212 -13.64 -4.55 -5.94
CA THR A 212 -13.15 -4.79 -4.57
C THR A 212 -12.56 -6.20 -4.32
N PRO A 213 -13.23 -7.33 -4.63
CA PRO A 213 -12.67 -8.69 -4.45
C PRO A 213 -11.57 -9.04 -5.45
N LEU A 214 -11.51 -8.34 -6.59
CA LEU A 214 -10.44 -8.49 -7.59
C LEU A 214 -9.12 -7.90 -7.06
N TYR A 215 -9.17 -6.70 -6.48
CA TYR A 215 -8.00 -5.96 -6.02
C TYR A 215 -7.61 -6.25 -4.57
N ASN A 216 -8.60 -6.54 -3.71
CA ASN A 216 -8.35 -6.85 -2.31
C ASN A 216 -8.16 -8.36 -2.10
N THR A 217 -6.98 -8.76 -1.65
CA THR A 217 -6.73 -10.17 -1.26
C THR A 217 -7.34 -10.50 0.10
N ASP A 218 -7.78 -9.50 0.86
CA ASP A 218 -8.46 -9.71 2.11
C ASP A 218 -9.96 -9.85 1.94
N VAL A 219 -10.45 -11.07 2.19
CA VAL A 219 -11.88 -11.35 2.29
C VAL A 219 -12.42 -11.21 3.70
N LYS A 220 -11.57 -10.94 4.70
CA LYS A 220 -11.96 -10.85 6.13
C LYS A 220 -13.10 -9.87 6.35
N GLU A 221 -13.13 -8.77 5.60
CA GLU A 221 -14.20 -7.76 5.68
C GLU A 221 -15.59 -8.28 5.33
N TYR A 222 -15.68 -9.40 4.60
CA TYR A 222 -16.94 -10.03 4.21
C TYR A 222 -17.33 -11.22 5.09
N PHE A 223 -16.46 -11.66 6.00
CA PHE A 223 -16.82 -12.73 6.93
C PHE A 223 -17.88 -12.23 7.89
N VAL A 224 -18.96 -13.00 8.02
CA VAL A 224 -20.02 -12.68 8.96
C VAL A 224 -19.52 -12.97 10.37
N PRO A 225 -19.50 -11.99 11.29
CA PRO A 225 -19.07 -12.23 12.66
C PRO A 225 -19.87 -13.36 13.31
N VAL A 226 -19.18 -14.17 14.13
CA VAL A 226 -19.69 -15.38 14.84
C VAL A 226 -20.28 -16.50 13.97
N ALA A 227 -20.26 -16.39 12.63
CA ALA A 227 -20.63 -17.47 11.72
C ALA A 227 -19.40 -18.01 10.98
N ASP A 228 -18.85 -19.11 11.49
CA ASP A 228 -17.68 -19.75 10.89
C ASP A 228 -17.94 -20.16 9.43
N GLY A 229 -17.01 -19.79 8.55
CA GLY A 229 -17.08 -20.05 7.11
C GLY A 229 -18.14 -19.28 6.32
N LEU A 230 -19.00 -18.46 6.96
CA LEU A 230 -20.03 -17.69 6.26
C LEU A 230 -19.48 -16.35 5.76
N VAL A 231 -19.65 -16.10 4.47
CA VAL A 231 -19.28 -14.84 3.82
C VAL A 231 -20.50 -14.18 3.20
N ALA A 232 -20.58 -12.86 3.36
CA ALA A 232 -21.63 -12.03 2.83
C ALA A 232 -21.03 -10.92 1.95
N TYR A 233 -21.14 -11.10 0.64
CA TYR A 233 -20.54 -10.21 -0.35
C TYR A 233 -21.60 -9.30 -0.98
N PRO A 234 -21.57 -7.98 -0.73
CA PRO A 234 -22.50 -7.04 -1.35
C PRO A 234 -22.14 -6.78 -2.81
N TYR A 235 -23.14 -6.71 -3.69
CA TYR A 235 -22.95 -6.37 -5.09
C TYR A 235 -24.16 -5.64 -5.67
N SER A 236 -23.92 -4.88 -6.75
CA SER A 236 -24.97 -4.14 -7.46
C SER A 236 -25.12 -4.67 -8.88
N ASP A 237 -26.36 -4.86 -9.32
CA ASP A 237 -26.70 -5.17 -10.71
C ASP A 237 -26.65 -3.90 -11.57
N ASN A 238 -25.71 -3.84 -12.52
CA ASN A 238 -25.51 -2.68 -13.39
C ASN A 238 -26.73 -2.38 -14.28
N GLU A 239 -27.50 -3.40 -14.67
CA GLU A 239 -28.65 -3.24 -15.58
C GLU A 239 -29.85 -2.63 -14.85
N ASN A 240 -30.23 -3.22 -13.71
CA ASN A 240 -31.43 -2.84 -12.98
C ASN A 240 -31.17 -1.88 -11.82
N ARG A 241 -29.89 -1.57 -11.54
CA ARG A 241 -29.44 -0.68 -10.47
C ARG A 241 -29.99 -1.06 -9.09
N LYS A 242 -30.09 -2.37 -8.85
CA LYS A 242 -30.56 -2.97 -7.59
C LYS A 242 -29.38 -3.59 -6.85
N ASP A 243 -29.39 -3.45 -5.54
CA ASP A 243 -28.37 -4.01 -4.66
C ASP A 243 -28.81 -5.37 -4.11
N TYR A 244 -27.84 -6.26 -3.99
CA TYR A 244 -28.00 -7.64 -3.53
C TYR A 244 -26.87 -8.00 -2.58
N LEU A 245 -27.07 -9.10 -1.87
CA LEU A 245 -26.08 -9.70 -0.98
C LEU A 245 -25.93 -11.18 -1.31
N LEU A 246 -24.76 -11.57 -1.80
CA LEU A 246 -24.41 -12.98 -1.98
C LEU A 246 -24.00 -13.54 -0.62
N LEU A 247 -24.75 -14.50 -0.12
CA LEU A 247 -24.33 -15.32 1.03
C LEU A 247 -23.71 -16.61 0.53
N TYR A 248 -22.47 -16.87 0.93
CA TYR A 248 -21.76 -18.10 0.64
C TYR A 248 -21.30 -18.77 1.93
N ASN A 249 -21.63 -20.06 2.08
CA ASN A 249 -21.20 -20.87 3.21
C ASN A 249 -20.03 -21.79 2.78
N GLY A 250 -18.82 -21.43 3.20
CA GLY A 250 -17.61 -22.20 2.90
C GLY A 250 -17.58 -23.62 3.49
N ASN A 251 -18.44 -23.92 4.47
CA ASN A 251 -18.51 -25.24 5.10
C ASN A 251 -19.44 -26.21 4.35
N THR A 252 -20.48 -25.69 3.69
CA THR A 252 -21.46 -26.52 2.95
C THR A 252 -21.35 -26.37 1.42
N ASP A 253 -20.58 -25.38 0.95
CA ASP A 253 -20.50 -24.95 -0.45
C ASP A 253 -21.83 -24.43 -1.03
N ASP A 254 -22.79 -24.09 -0.16
CA ASP A 254 -24.06 -23.48 -0.54
C ASP A 254 -23.91 -21.97 -0.73
N TYR A 255 -24.65 -21.42 -1.69
CA TYR A 255 -24.81 -19.98 -1.84
C TYR A 255 -26.24 -19.59 -2.16
N GLN A 256 -26.61 -18.37 -1.77
CA GLN A 256 -27.90 -17.77 -2.11
C GLN A 256 -27.76 -16.25 -2.25
N ASP A 257 -28.54 -15.67 -3.16
CA ASP A 257 -28.66 -14.22 -3.28
C ASP A 257 -29.82 -13.73 -2.42
N ILE A 258 -29.57 -12.68 -1.63
CA ILE A 258 -30.60 -11.94 -0.92
C ILE A 258 -30.81 -10.61 -1.63
N GLY A 259 -32.06 -10.35 -2.02
CA GLY A 259 -32.48 -9.07 -2.55
C GLY A 259 -33.70 -9.15 -3.47
N PRO A 260 -34.09 -8.02 -4.09
CA PRO A 260 -33.38 -6.75 -4.03
C PRO A 260 -33.46 -6.08 -2.65
N LEU A 261 -32.36 -5.48 -2.23
CA LEU A 261 -32.25 -4.79 -0.95
C LEU A 261 -32.80 -3.36 -1.03
N PRO A 262 -33.26 -2.78 0.09
CA PRO A 262 -33.82 -1.43 0.12
C PRO A 262 -32.78 -0.32 -0.10
N ALA A 263 -31.49 -0.60 0.10
CA ALA A 263 -30.37 0.31 -0.08
C ALA A 263 -29.08 -0.47 -0.33
N ALA A 264 -27.99 0.23 -0.66
CA ALA A 264 -26.69 -0.37 -0.87
C ALA A 264 -26.15 -0.98 0.43
N CYS A 265 -25.93 -2.28 0.44
CA CYS A 265 -25.30 -2.98 1.56
C CYS A 265 -23.80 -2.70 1.56
N ARG A 266 -23.24 -2.29 2.71
CA ARG A 266 -21.78 -2.16 2.89
C ARG A 266 -21.15 -3.42 3.45
N SER A 267 -21.76 -4.00 4.48
CA SER A 267 -21.29 -5.23 5.11
C SER A 267 -22.39 -5.86 5.97
N VAL A 268 -22.23 -7.17 6.24
CA VAL A 268 -22.98 -7.85 7.30
C VAL A 268 -22.16 -7.80 8.57
N VAL A 269 -22.72 -7.22 9.63
CA VAL A 269 -22.03 -6.93 10.88
C VAL A 269 -22.34 -7.94 11.99
N TRP A 270 -23.36 -8.78 11.82
CA TRP A 270 -23.73 -9.85 12.77
C TRP A 270 -24.71 -10.85 12.16
N ILE A 271 -24.83 -12.02 12.80
CA ILE A 271 -25.96 -12.94 12.62
C ILE A 271 -26.61 -13.25 13.96
N THR A 272 -27.92 -13.00 14.05
CA THR A 272 -28.72 -13.26 15.25
C THR A 272 -28.81 -14.74 15.58
N LYS A 273 -29.20 -15.08 16.81
CA LYS A 273 -29.51 -16.46 17.21
C LYS A 273 -30.60 -17.12 16.35
N SER A 274 -31.53 -16.33 15.81
CA SER A 274 -32.56 -16.80 14.88
C SER A 274 -32.10 -16.94 13.42
N GLY A 275 -30.84 -16.60 13.11
CA GLY A 275 -30.28 -16.68 11.76
C GLY A 275 -30.61 -15.49 10.86
N ASN A 276 -31.16 -14.40 11.42
CA ASN A 276 -31.34 -13.12 10.72
C ASN A 276 -30.00 -12.37 10.66
N LEU A 277 -29.79 -11.61 9.58
CA LEU A 277 -28.56 -10.89 9.30
C LEU A 277 -28.70 -9.46 9.77
N VAL A 278 -27.69 -8.94 10.46
CA VAL A 278 -27.60 -7.53 10.79
C VAL A 278 -26.69 -6.87 9.76
N VAL A 279 -27.22 -5.89 9.03
CA VAL A 279 -26.63 -5.33 7.82
C VAL A 279 -26.43 -3.84 7.99
N LEU A 280 -25.24 -3.36 7.63
CA LEU A 280 -24.93 -1.94 7.52
C LEU A 280 -25.27 -1.46 6.10
N TYR A 281 -26.18 -0.48 6.02
CA TYR A 281 -26.65 0.10 4.77
C TYR A 281 -26.13 1.52 4.57
N ALA A 282 -25.83 1.83 3.31
CA ALA A 282 -25.62 3.19 2.82
C ALA A 282 -26.76 3.62 1.90
N LYS A 283 -27.47 4.67 2.29
CA LYS A 283 -28.44 5.33 1.43
C LYS A 283 -27.72 6.39 0.61
N THR A 284 -27.40 6.07 -0.64
CA THR A 284 -26.83 7.03 -1.59
C THR A 284 -27.93 7.69 -2.43
N VAL A 285 -27.94 9.02 -2.47
CA VAL A 285 -28.64 9.81 -3.48
C VAL A 285 -27.66 10.12 -4.60
N LYS A 286 -27.99 9.73 -5.83
CA LYS A 286 -27.22 10.12 -7.02
C LYS A 286 -27.81 11.42 -7.56
N GLU A 287 -27.08 12.52 -7.44
CA GLU A 287 -27.40 13.77 -8.14
C GLU A 287 -26.70 13.80 -9.49
N GLN A 288 -27.46 14.06 -10.55
CA GLN A 288 -26.90 14.38 -11.86
C GLN A 288 -26.36 15.80 -11.79
N LYS A 289 -25.05 15.97 -11.98
CA LYS A 289 -24.45 17.30 -11.90
C LYS A 289 -24.52 18.05 -13.22
N ASP A 290 -24.51 17.36 -14.37
CA ASP A 290 -24.77 17.85 -15.75
C ASP A 290 -24.73 16.65 -16.74
N ASP A 291 -24.77 16.91 -18.06
CA ASP A 291 -24.86 16.09 -19.30
C ASP A 291 -23.92 14.86 -19.46
N GLY A 292 -23.56 14.19 -18.37
CA GLY A 292 -22.69 13.02 -18.37
C GLY A 292 -21.95 12.78 -17.04
N SER A 293 -22.06 13.69 -16.06
CA SER A 293 -21.38 13.55 -14.77
C SER A 293 -22.37 13.37 -13.61
N TRP A 294 -22.11 12.36 -12.78
CA TRP A 294 -22.93 12.02 -11.61
C TRP A 294 -22.09 12.17 -10.35
N SER A 295 -22.66 12.76 -9.30
CA SER A 295 -22.11 12.65 -7.94
C SER A 295 -22.99 11.77 -7.08
N GLN A 296 -22.38 10.78 -6.42
CA GLN A 296 -23.02 10.04 -5.33
C GLN A 296 -22.85 10.82 -4.04
N ILE A 297 -23.97 11.17 -3.40
CA ILE A 297 -24.01 11.77 -2.07
C ILE A 297 -24.60 10.72 -1.14
N VAL A 298 -23.88 10.36 -0.08
CA VAL A 298 -24.43 9.52 0.99
C VAL A 298 -25.35 10.39 1.83
N GLU A 299 -26.65 10.09 1.82
CA GLU A 299 -27.69 10.87 2.51
C GLU A 299 -27.84 10.41 3.96
N SER A 300 -27.90 9.09 4.18
CA SER A 300 -27.94 8.49 5.52
C SER A 300 -27.36 7.08 5.53
N GLU A 301 -26.81 6.65 6.66
CA GLU A 301 -26.37 5.27 6.89
C GLU A 301 -27.06 4.71 8.13
N TYR A 302 -27.44 3.45 8.11
CA TYR A 302 -28.21 2.81 9.17
C TYR A 302 -27.87 1.32 9.26
N VAL A 303 -28.24 0.71 10.38
CA VAL A 303 -28.12 -0.73 10.59
C VAL A 303 -29.52 -1.34 10.67
N SER A 304 -29.74 -2.44 9.98
CA SER A 304 -31.02 -3.14 9.97
C SER A 304 -30.83 -4.64 10.10
N CYS A 305 -31.70 -5.29 10.87
CA CYS A 305 -31.75 -6.74 10.93
C CYS A 305 -32.78 -7.25 9.94
N ILE A 306 -32.35 -8.12 9.03
CA ILE A 306 -33.17 -8.69 7.97
C ILE A 306 -33.21 -10.21 8.04
N LYS A 307 -34.35 -10.79 7.67
CA LYS A 307 -34.46 -12.22 7.39
C LYS A 307 -33.78 -12.56 6.07
N LYS A 308 -33.59 -13.85 5.82
CA LYS A 308 -33.04 -14.35 4.54
C LYS A 308 -33.89 -14.00 3.31
N ASP A 309 -35.19 -13.75 3.50
CA ASP A 309 -36.09 -13.29 2.45
C ASP A 309 -36.05 -11.76 2.22
N GLY A 310 -35.18 -11.04 2.95
CA GLY A 310 -35.04 -9.59 2.88
C GLY A 310 -35.99 -8.80 3.80
N THR A 311 -36.88 -9.45 4.54
CA THR A 311 -37.82 -8.78 5.44
C THR A 311 -37.10 -8.16 6.64
N GLU A 312 -37.32 -6.85 6.87
CA GLU A 312 -36.78 -6.12 8.03
C GLU A 312 -37.47 -6.53 9.35
N CYS A 313 -36.67 -6.83 10.37
CA CYS A 313 -37.09 -7.16 11.73
C CYS A 313 -37.02 -5.94 12.65
N TRP A 314 -35.92 -5.18 12.57
CA TRP A 314 -35.72 -3.93 13.29
C TRP A 314 -34.71 -3.07 12.55
N ARG A 315 -34.69 -1.77 12.86
CA ARG A 315 -33.74 -0.81 12.32
C ARG A 315 -33.22 0.13 13.40
N PHE A 316 -31.92 0.39 13.34
CA PHE A 316 -31.22 1.44 14.09
C PHE A 316 -30.72 2.52 13.13
N GLU A 317 -31.26 3.74 13.26
CA GLU A 317 -30.84 4.91 12.48
C GLU A 317 -30.11 5.90 13.40
N PRO A 318 -28.77 6.02 13.33
CA PRO A 318 -28.05 7.01 14.12
C PRO A 318 -28.39 8.42 13.64
N LYS A 319 -28.47 9.36 14.59
CA LYS A 319 -28.63 10.79 14.28
C LYS A 319 -27.30 11.36 13.77
N LEU A 320 -27.07 11.22 12.47
CA LEU A 320 -25.90 11.75 11.79
C LEU A 320 -26.22 13.13 11.21
N SER A 321 -25.29 14.08 11.31
CA SER A 321 -25.34 15.29 10.51
C SER A 321 -25.11 14.95 9.04
N ASN A 322 -25.72 15.71 8.12
CA ASN A 322 -25.50 15.57 6.68
C ASN A 322 -23.99 15.47 6.37
N SER A 323 -23.58 14.54 5.50
CA SER A 323 -22.19 14.22 5.09
C SER A 323 -21.35 13.27 5.97
N ARG A 324 -21.88 12.73 7.06
CA ARG A 324 -21.14 11.77 7.90
C ARG A 324 -21.30 10.33 7.44
N GLN A 325 -20.21 9.57 7.56
CA GLN A 325 -20.18 8.13 7.33
C GLN A 325 -20.25 7.36 8.67
N LEU A 326 -20.65 6.11 8.59
CA LEU A 326 -20.84 5.13 9.65
C LEU A 326 -20.08 3.87 9.25
N TYR A 327 -19.19 3.43 10.13
CA TYR A 327 -18.36 2.26 9.94
C TYR A 327 -18.69 1.22 11.01
N HIS A 328 -18.68 -0.05 10.61
CA HIS A 328 -18.63 -1.16 11.55
C HIS A 328 -17.19 -1.37 12.01
N ILE A 329 -16.98 -1.42 13.32
CA ILE A 329 -15.64 -1.56 13.91
C ILE A 329 -15.43 -2.94 14.51
N HIS A 330 -16.41 -3.43 15.28
CA HIS A 330 -16.29 -4.68 16.00
C HIS A 330 -17.67 -5.24 16.36
N SER A 331 -17.77 -6.57 16.43
CA SER A 331 -18.91 -7.26 17.01
C SER A 331 -18.42 -8.29 18.02
N SER A 332 -18.78 -8.11 19.29
CA SER A 332 -18.39 -9.02 20.37
C SER A 332 -19.27 -10.26 20.42
N SER A 333 -18.75 -11.34 21.00
CA SER A 333 -19.44 -12.65 21.04
C SER A 333 -20.77 -12.66 21.80
N ASP A 334 -21.01 -11.65 22.65
CA ASP A 334 -22.27 -11.45 23.38
C ASP A 334 -23.34 -10.69 22.56
N GLY A 335 -23.03 -10.32 21.31
CA GLY A 335 -23.97 -9.67 20.40
C GLY A 335 -24.00 -8.15 20.52
N VAL A 336 -22.93 -7.52 20.98
CA VAL A 336 -22.78 -6.05 20.90
C VAL A 336 -22.09 -5.67 19.60
N VAL A 337 -22.78 -4.91 18.76
CA VAL A 337 -22.23 -4.33 17.52
C VAL A 337 -21.77 -2.91 17.81
N THR A 338 -20.49 -2.63 17.53
CA THR A 338 -19.89 -1.31 17.69
C THR A 338 -19.76 -0.60 16.34
N LEU A 339 -20.34 0.59 16.25
CA LEU A 339 -20.36 1.46 15.09
C LEU A 339 -19.61 2.76 15.40
N PHE A 340 -18.97 3.33 14.39
CA PHE A 340 -18.19 4.56 14.52
C PHE A 340 -18.54 5.55 13.41
N SER A 341 -18.69 6.82 13.76
CA SER A 341 -18.75 7.92 12.80
C SER A 341 -17.61 8.89 13.08
N PRO A 342 -16.70 9.13 12.12
CA PRO A 342 -15.54 9.99 12.33
C PRO A 342 -15.93 11.47 12.43
N ALA A 343 -14.99 12.26 12.92
CA ALA A 343 -15.06 13.71 12.83
C ALA A 343 -14.96 14.14 11.36
N THR A 344 -15.84 15.05 10.92
CA THR A 344 -15.80 15.56 9.54
C THR A 344 -14.85 16.74 9.43
N ARG A 345 -13.85 16.62 8.54
CA ARG A 345 -12.87 17.69 8.29
C ARG A 345 -13.57 18.98 7.84
N GLY A 346 -13.29 20.08 8.52
CA GLY A 346 -13.79 21.41 8.16
C GLY A 346 -15.23 21.72 8.60
N ILE A 347 -15.87 20.82 9.35
CA ILE A 347 -17.13 21.11 10.05
C ILE A 347 -16.78 21.35 11.53
N PRO A 348 -16.86 22.61 12.02
CA PRO A 348 -16.62 22.91 13.43
C PRO A 348 -17.56 22.12 14.35
N ASP A 349 -17.07 21.73 15.52
CA ASP A 349 -17.84 21.14 16.62
C ASP A 349 -18.55 19.81 16.29
N ALA A 350 -18.03 19.10 15.29
CA ALA A 350 -18.52 17.80 14.87
C ALA A 350 -17.80 16.66 15.61
N ASP A 351 -18.21 16.34 16.85
CA ASP A 351 -17.70 15.20 17.63
C ASP A 351 -17.72 13.90 16.82
N ALA A 352 -16.70 13.06 16.94
CA ALA A 352 -16.78 11.69 16.47
C ALA A 352 -17.60 10.86 17.46
N LEU A 353 -18.32 9.85 16.99
CA LEU A 353 -19.31 9.12 17.79
C LEU A 353 -19.09 7.62 17.70
N ILE A 354 -19.20 6.95 18.85
CA ILE A 354 -19.22 5.49 18.95
C ILE A 354 -20.58 5.07 19.49
N TRP A 355 -21.27 4.19 18.75
CA TRP A 355 -22.50 3.54 19.22
C TRP A 355 -22.24 2.06 19.47
N GLN A 356 -22.78 1.56 20.57
CA GLN A 356 -22.91 0.13 20.82
C GLN A 356 -24.37 -0.24 20.83
N ILE A 357 -24.76 -1.16 19.96
CA ILE A 357 -26.14 -1.63 19.85
C ILE A 357 -26.22 -3.13 20.11
N ASN A 358 -27.36 -3.56 20.65
CA ASN A 358 -27.68 -4.96 20.78
C ASN A 358 -28.07 -5.54 19.41
N ALA A 359 -27.32 -6.54 18.94
CA ALA A 359 -27.52 -7.12 17.62
C ALA A 359 -28.77 -8.01 17.50
N GLU A 360 -29.39 -8.41 18.60
CA GLU A 360 -30.65 -9.16 18.60
C GLU A 360 -31.85 -8.22 18.50
N THR A 361 -31.81 -7.07 19.18
CA THR A 361 -32.97 -6.17 19.34
C THR A 361 -32.86 -4.84 18.60
N GLY A 362 -31.66 -4.40 18.22
CA GLY A 362 -31.39 -3.07 17.68
C GLY A 362 -31.34 -1.97 18.74
N GLU A 363 -31.44 -2.32 20.03
CA GLU A 363 -31.44 -1.37 21.14
C GLU A 363 -30.08 -0.69 21.30
N LEU A 364 -30.08 0.62 21.51
CA LEU A 364 -28.88 1.38 21.85
C LEU A 364 -28.44 1.03 23.28
N LEU A 365 -27.26 0.45 23.43
CA LEU A 365 -26.68 0.11 24.72
C LEU A 365 -25.83 1.26 25.26
N ARG A 366 -24.96 1.84 24.42
CA ARG A 366 -24.05 2.93 24.80
C ARG A 366 -23.82 3.89 23.64
N LEU A 367 -23.60 5.16 23.98
CA LEU A 367 -23.16 6.22 23.08
C LEU A 367 -21.99 6.93 23.75
N HIS A 368 -20.85 6.98 23.05
CA HIS A 368 -19.66 7.68 23.50
C HIS A 368 -19.29 8.79 22.52
N HIS A 369 -18.99 9.97 23.06
CA HIS A 369 -18.63 11.17 22.32
C HIS A 369 -17.12 11.37 22.39
N ILE A 370 -16.47 11.38 21.23
CA ILE A 370 -15.08 11.80 21.09
C ILE A 370 -15.07 13.26 20.69
N SER A 371 -14.39 14.09 21.47
CA SER A 371 -14.31 15.53 21.24
C SER A 371 -13.87 15.85 19.82
N ALA A 372 -14.55 16.81 19.18
CA ALA A 372 -14.13 17.35 17.88
C ALA A 372 -12.65 17.81 17.86
N ASN A 373 -12.10 18.23 19.01
CA ASN A 373 -10.70 18.65 19.14
C ASN A 373 -9.69 17.51 18.90
N ASP A 374 -10.11 16.26 19.10
CA ASP A 374 -9.26 15.11 18.82
C ASP A 374 -9.16 14.81 17.32
N GLU A 375 -10.10 15.33 16.52
CA GLU A 375 -10.23 15.06 15.09
C GLU A 375 -10.11 13.55 14.77
N ALA A 376 -10.81 12.71 15.54
CA ALA A 376 -10.75 11.26 15.37
C ALA A 376 -11.37 10.84 14.02
N VAL A 377 -10.52 10.47 13.07
CA VAL A 377 -10.91 10.07 11.69
C VAL A 377 -10.98 8.56 11.48
N HIS A 378 -10.41 7.78 12.40
CA HIS A 378 -10.33 6.33 12.31
C HIS A 378 -10.41 5.71 13.70
N LEU A 379 -11.09 4.57 13.83
CA LEU A 379 -11.18 3.79 15.06
C LEU A 379 -10.89 2.33 14.73
N ILE A 380 -10.10 1.67 15.55
CA ILE A 380 -9.78 0.25 15.42
C ILE A 380 -9.98 -0.48 16.74
N TYR A 381 -10.31 -1.77 16.70
CA TYR A 381 -10.41 -2.61 17.88
C TYR A 381 -9.18 -3.52 18.03
N ALA A 382 -8.50 -3.43 19.17
CA ALA A 382 -7.39 -4.30 19.53
C ALA A 382 -7.85 -5.40 20.49
N GLU A 383 -8.02 -6.61 19.96
CA GLU A 383 -8.50 -7.79 20.70
C GLU A 383 -7.58 -8.16 21.88
N SER A 384 -6.26 -8.03 21.72
CA SER A 384 -5.22 -8.36 22.71
C SER A 384 -5.35 -7.59 24.03
N ILE A 385 -5.85 -6.36 23.96
CA ILE A 385 -6.08 -5.50 25.12
C ILE A 385 -7.57 -5.20 25.34
N ASN A 386 -8.44 -5.82 24.55
CA ASN A 386 -9.89 -5.63 24.56
C ASN A 386 -10.31 -4.15 24.59
N SER A 387 -9.76 -3.35 23.67
CA SER A 387 -9.95 -1.89 23.65
C SER A 387 -10.05 -1.33 22.24
N PHE A 388 -10.78 -0.23 22.09
CA PHE A 388 -10.79 0.60 20.90
C PHE A 388 -9.67 1.63 20.93
N ILE A 389 -9.11 1.95 19.78
CA ILE A 389 -7.95 2.83 19.64
C ILE A 389 -8.22 3.81 18.51
N TYR A 390 -7.93 5.09 18.75
CA TYR A 390 -7.82 6.10 17.71
C TYR A 390 -6.61 7.00 17.93
N CYS A 391 -6.15 7.66 16.88
CA CYS A 391 -5.11 8.67 16.97
C CYS A 391 -5.75 10.06 17.06
N CYS A 392 -5.42 10.80 18.12
CA CYS A 392 -5.75 12.22 18.25
C CYS A 392 -4.88 13.00 17.26
N ARG A 393 -5.50 13.60 16.24
CA ARG A 393 -4.76 14.24 15.14
C ARG A 393 -4.06 15.52 15.57
N SER A 394 -4.63 16.22 16.55
CA SER A 394 -4.12 17.50 17.03
C SER A 394 -2.88 17.33 17.93
N THR A 395 -2.80 16.22 18.68
CA THR A 395 -1.67 15.95 19.61
C THR A 395 -0.74 14.82 19.19
N ASN A 396 -1.13 14.01 18.19
CA ASN A 396 -0.50 12.73 17.83
C ASN A 396 -0.45 11.71 18.98
N GLU A 397 -1.35 11.81 19.95
CA GLU A 397 -1.51 10.80 21.00
C GLU A 397 -2.41 9.67 20.52
N LEU A 398 -2.08 8.43 20.89
CA LEU A 398 -3.04 7.33 20.80
C LEU A 398 -3.96 7.36 22.01
N VAL A 399 -5.26 7.38 21.77
CA VAL A 399 -6.27 7.25 22.81
C VAL A 399 -6.78 5.82 22.79
N VAL A 400 -6.78 5.18 23.96
CA VAL A 400 -7.25 3.82 24.16
C VAL A 400 -8.48 3.87 25.04
N ILE A 401 -9.59 3.34 24.53
CA ILE A 401 -10.89 3.26 25.22
C ILE A 401 -11.20 1.79 25.43
N ASP A 402 -11.52 1.37 26.66
CA ASP A 402 -11.89 -0.02 26.92
C ASP A 402 -13.16 -0.44 26.14
N SER A 403 -13.37 -1.75 25.96
CA SER A 403 -14.50 -2.25 25.17
C SER A 403 -15.88 -1.85 25.71
N ASN A 404 -15.96 -1.45 26.99
CA ASN A 404 -17.19 -0.98 27.62
C ASN A 404 -17.42 0.53 27.45
N LEU A 405 -16.46 1.28 26.91
CA LEU A 405 -16.50 2.73 26.76
C LEU A 405 -16.56 3.49 28.10
N ASP A 406 -16.06 2.87 29.17
CA ASP A 406 -16.08 3.38 30.55
C ASP A 406 -14.74 3.97 30.98
N LYS A 407 -13.63 3.51 30.39
CA LYS A 407 -12.27 3.91 30.75
C LYS A 407 -11.48 4.31 29.52
N GLU A 408 -10.84 5.45 29.60
CA GLU A 408 -9.92 5.94 28.59
C GLU A 408 -8.56 6.31 29.18
N TYR A 409 -7.51 6.16 28.38
CA TYR A 409 -6.20 6.72 28.66
C TYR A 409 -5.51 7.14 27.37
N ARG A 410 -4.56 8.08 27.48
CA ARG A 410 -3.82 8.64 26.34
C ARG A 410 -2.36 8.25 26.41
N LEU A 411 -1.78 7.92 25.26
CA LEU A 411 -0.39 7.52 25.10
C LEU A 411 0.31 8.48 24.15
N ALA A 412 1.26 9.25 24.68
CA ALA A 412 2.07 10.17 23.90
C ALA A 412 3.20 9.46 23.14
N GLY A 413 3.75 10.13 22.12
CA GLY A 413 4.93 9.65 21.39
C GLY A 413 4.64 8.66 20.26
N TYR A 414 3.37 8.47 19.89
CA TYR A 414 3.01 7.73 18.68
C TYR A 414 3.44 8.51 17.44
N LEU A 415 4.22 7.85 16.58
CA LEU A 415 4.78 8.41 15.35
C LEU A 415 4.32 7.58 14.15
N GLY A 416 3.02 7.50 13.96
CA GLY A 416 2.42 6.77 12.85
C GLY A 416 1.22 7.44 12.23
N ASN A 417 0.63 6.76 11.25
CA ASN A 417 -0.50 7.28 10.50
C ASN A 417 -1.76 7.36 11.37
N TYR A 418 -2.64 8.30 11.03
CA TYR A 418 -3.96 8.43 11.65
C TYR A 418 -4.91 7.29 11.25
N TYR A 419 -4.63 6.62 10.14
CA TYR A 419 -5.29 5.39 9.71
C TYR A 419 -4.42 4.21 10.10
N ILE A 420 -4.99 3.29 10.88
CA ILE A 420 -4.30 2.14 11.47
C ILE A 420 -4.99 0.89 10.93
N GLU A 421 -4.26 0.04 10.21
CA GLU A 421 -4.81 -1.19 9.66
C GLU A 421 -4.83 -2.32 10.71
N ASN A 422 -5.74 -3.29 10.57
CA ASN A 422 -5.84 -4.43 11.49
C ASN A 422 -4.56 -5.25 11.53
N GLU A 423 -3.88 -5.36 10.40
CA GLU A 423 -2.59 -6.02 10.21
C GLU A 423 -1.47 -5.37 11.02
N GLN A 424 -1.62 -4.11 11.41
CA GLN A 424 -0.64 -3.38 12.21
C GLN A 424 -0.71 -3.72 13.70
N ILE A 425 -1.74 -4.40 14.16
CA ILE A 425 -1.85 -4.85 15.56
C ILE A 425 -1.18 -6.21 15.70
N CYS A 426 -0.12 -6.27 16.52
CA CYS A 426 0.61 -7.49 16.82
C CYS A 426 0.71 -7.67 18.34
N GLY A 427 -0.18 -8.49 18.91
CA GLY A 427 -0.31 -8.62 20.36
C GLY A 427 -0.66 -7.27 20.98
N ASP A 428 0.05 -6.88 22.05
CA ASP A 428 -0.19 -5.63 22.77
C ASP A 428 0.49 -4.40 22.13
N ALA A 429 0.92 -4.48 20.86
CA ALA A 429 1.60 -3.40 20.17
C ALA A 429 0.99 -3.08 18.80
N ILE A 430 1.04 -1.81 18.42
CA ILE A 430 0.90 -1.38 17.03
C ILE A 430 2.29 -1.27 16.41
N TRP A 431 2.47 -1.81 15.22
CA TRP A 431 3.68 -1.59 14.45
C TRP A 431 3.45 -0.64 13.28
N ASN A 432 4.42 0.22 13.02
CA ASN A 432 4.43 1.08 11.84
C ASN A 432 5.78 1.08 11.16
N CYS A 433 5.77 1.15 9.84
CA CYS A 433 6.96 1.37 9.02
C CYS A 433 7.37 2.84 9.14
N TRP A 434 8.65 3.09 9.41
CA TRP A 434 9.21 4.44 9.28
C TRP A 434 9.50 4.74 7.81
N ASP A 435 10.16 3.79 7.16
CA ASP A 435 10.70 3.79 5.81
C ASP A 435 11.18 2.36 5.49
N SER A 436 12.01 2.21 4.46
CA SER A 436 12.64 0.93 4.12
C SER A 436 13.73 0.49 5.13
N THR A 437 14.10 1.28 6.14
CA THR A 437 15.21 1.00 7.07
C THR A 437 14.81 0.33 8.37
N GLY A 438 13.52 0.30 8.71
CA GLY A 438 13.09 -0.29 9.96
C GLY A 438 11.62 -0.14 10.30
N ILE A 439 11.27 -0.72 11.43
CA ILE A 439 9.93 -0.77 11.99
C ILE A 439 9.95 -0.24 13.42
N ARG A 440 8.85 0.39 13.82
CA ARG A 440 8.60 0.81 15.20
C ARG A 440 7.44 0.02 15.75
N PHE A 441 7.59 -0.47 16.98
CA PHE A 441 6.51 -1.01 17.79
C PHE A 441 6.14 0.02 18.84
N PHE A 442 4.85 0.25 19.03
CA PHE A 442 4.30 1.11 20.05
C PHE A 442 3.40 0.28 20.96
N ASN A 443 3.77 0.17 22.23
CA ASN A 443 3.05 -0.65 23.20
C ASN A 443 1.76 0.06 23.62
N LEU A 444 0.63 -0.62 23.46
CA LEU A 444 -0.70 -0.08 23.71
C LEU A 444 -1.09 -0.01 25.18
N ARG A 445 -0.32 -0.62 26.09
CA ARG A 445 -0.56 -0.57 27.54
C ARG A 445 0.17 0.55 28.24
N ASN A 446 1.37 0.90 27.78
CA ASN A 446 2.25 1.83 28.49
C ASN A 446 2.88 2.92 27.59
N GLY A 447 2.67 2.88 26.27
CA GLY A 447 3.22 3.87 25.34
C GLY A 447 4.70 3.72 25.04
N GLU A 448 5.36 2.64 25.48
CA GLU A 448 6.77 2.40 25.17
C GLU A 448 6.95 2.13 23.67
N ALA A 449 7.91 2.83 23.07
CA ALA A 449 8.27 2.66 21.67
C ALA A 449 9.58 1.88 21.52
N LEU A 450 9.57 0.83 20.70
CA LEU A 450 10.76 0.06 20.32
C LEU A 450 11.03 0.24 18.84
N LYS A 451 12.23 0.73 18.48
CA LYS A 451 12.69 0.78 17.09
C LYS A 451 13.53 -0.47 16.79
N VAL A 452 13.20 -1.14 15.68
CA VAL A 452 14.00 -2.24 15.12
C VAL A 452 14.51 -1.80 13.76
N ASN A 453 15.82 -1.66 13.63
CA ASN A 453 16.47 -1.36 12.35
C ASN A 453 16.65 -2.65 11.55
N PHE A 454 16.36 -2.59 10.25
CA PHE A 454 16.59 -3.70 9.35
C PHE A 454 18.07 -3.78 8.95
N GLU A 455 18.59 -5.00 8.82
CA GLU A 455 19.95 -5.25 8.33
C GLU A 455 20.14 -4.79 6.88
N ILE A 456 19.06 -4.78 6.11
CA ILE A 456 19.01 -4.32 4.72
C ILE A 456 17.73 -3.52 4.50
N HIS A 457 17.70 -2.63 3.51
CA HIS A 457 16.45 -1.94 3.20
C HIS A 457 15.38 -2.95 2.75
N ALA A 458 14.18 -2.84 3.30
CA ALA A 458 13.04 -3.69 2.99
C ALA A 458 11.73 -3.04 3.48
N TYR A 459 10.63 -3.33 2.82
CA TYR A 459 9.30 -2.82 3.17
C TYR A 459 8.53 -3.89 3.94
N ALA A 460 8.21 -3.66 5.21
CA ALA A 460 7.48 -4.65 6.00
C ALA A 460 6.05 -4.79 5.49
N ILE A 461 5.61 -6.04 5.34
CA ILE A 461 4.25 -6.41 4.90
C ILE A 461 3.48 -7.14 5.98
N ALA A 462 4.16 -7.73 6.97
CA ALA A 462 3.52 -8.38 8.11
C ALA A 462 4.50 -8.54 9.28
N VAL A 463 3.97 -8.49 10.50
CA VAL A 463 4.67 -8.88 11.72
C VAL A 463 3.87 -9.94 12.47
N PHE A 464 4.54 -11.00 12.89
CA PHE A 464 3.94 -12.14 13.57
C PHE A 464 4.31 -12.17 15.05
N SER A 465 3.44 -12.77 15.86
CA SER A 465 3.60 -12.90 17.32
C SER A 465 4.86 -13.67 17.73
N ASN A 466 5.40 -14.52 16.86
CA ASN A 466 6.67 -15.20 17.06
C ASN A 466 7.91 -14.30 16.84
N GLY A 467 7.70 -13.01 16.52
CA GLY A 467 8.74 -12.02 16.29
C GLY A 467 9.32 -12.04 14.88
N LEU A 468 8.75 -12.79 13.94
CA LEU A 468 9.14 -12.70 12.54
C LEU A 468 8.55 -11.44 11.90
N ILE A 469 9.38 -10.76 11.13
CA ILE A 469 8.99 -9.62 10.30
C ILE A 469 9.18 -10.07 8.86
N LEU A 470 8.08 -10.09 8.09
CA LEU A 470 8.12 -10.39 6.67
C LEU A 470 8.14 -9.07 5.93
N CYS A 471 9.15 -8.92 5.08
CA CYS A 471 9.34 -7.76 4.24
C CYS A 471 9.41 -8.16 2.78
N THR A 472 9.11 -7.21 1.91
CA THR A 472 9.36 -7.30 0.48
C THR A 472 10.44 -6.31 0.08
N ASN A 473 11.05 -6.55 -1.08
CA ASN A 473 11.71 -5.46 -1.78
C ASN A 473 10.65 -4.62 -2.52
N GLU A 474 11.07 -3.48 -3.04
CA GLU A 474 10.24 -2.53 -3.77
C GLU A 474 9.41 -3.14 -4.91
N SER A 475 10.00 -4.05 -5.70
CA SER A 475 9.28 -4.72 -6.78
C SER A 475 8.32 -5.82 -6.28
N GLN A 476 8.29 -6.08 -4.97
CA GLN A 476 7.50 -7.12 -4.31
C GLN A 476 7.80 -8.56 -4.79
N LYS A 477 8.84 -8.77 -5.61
CA LYS A 477 9.21 -10.10 -6.14
C LYS A 477 10.17 -10.88 -5.24
N LYS A 478 10.65 -10.26 -4.16
CA LYS A 478 11.49 -10.91 -3.15
C LYS A 478 10.80 -10.88 -1.81
N LEU A 479 10.81 -12.01 -1.12
CA LEU A 479 10.47 -12.08 0.30
C LEU A 479 11.75 -12.08 1.11
N ILE A 480 11.83 -11.18 2.07
CA ILE A 480 12.92 -11.06 3.05
C ILE A 480 12.29 -11.36 4.41
N VAL A 481 12.77 -12.41 5.06
CA VAL A 481 12.34 -12.78 6.41
C VAL A 481 13.37 -12.27 7.39
N LEU A 482 12.95 -11.40 8.31
CA LEU A 482 13.77 -10.88 9.39
C LEU A 482 13.35 -11.50 10.73
N ASP A 483 14.32 -11.67 11.63
CA ASP A 483 14.01 -11.93 13.03
C ASP A 483 13.65 -10.64 13.79
N LYS A 484 13.25 -10.78 15.05
CA LYS A 484 12.87 -9.67 15.93
C LYS A 484 13.94 -8.58 16.11
N SER A 485 15.19 -8.86 15.76
CA SER A 485 16.29 -7.88 15.80
C SER A 485 16.51 -7.15 14.48
N GLY A 486 15.70 -7.46 13.46
CA GLY A 486 15.82 -6.91 12.11
C GLY A 486 16.86 -7.60 11.25
N LYS A 487 17.41 -8.75 11.66
CA LYS A 487 18.41 -9.50 10.89
C LYS A 487 17.78 -10.44 9.89
N VAL A 488 18.34 -10.50 8.69
CA VAL A 488 17.91 -11.39 7.61
C VAL A 488 18.17 -12.84 8.00
N VAL A 489 17.10 -13.61 8.14
CA VAL A 489 17.14 -15.04 8.46
C VAL A 489 16.73 -15.93 7.30
N SER A 490 15.98 -15.43 6.32
CA SER A 490 15.70 -16.15 5.05
C SER A 490 15.37 -15.18 3.92
N ARG A 491 15.62 -15.60 2.67
CA ARG A 491 15.28 -14.85 1.46
C ARG A 491 14.78 -15.77 0.37
N PHE A 492 13.80 -15.30 -0.39
CA PHE A 492 13.18 -16.03 -1.50
C PHE A 492 12.88 -15.09 -2.67
N SER A 493 12.72 -15.66 -3.86
CA SER A 493 12.33 -14.94 -5.07
C SER A 493 11.12 -15.61 -5.67
N PHE A 494 10.16 -14.80 -6.11
CA PHE A 494 8.90 -15.22 -6.70
C PHE A 494 8.87 -14.87 -8.18
N ALA A 495 8.04 -15.59 -8.94
CA ALA A 495 7.81 -15.27 -10.35
C ALA A 495 6.84 -14.08 -10.47
N GLY A 496 5.86 -14.01 -9.57
CA GLY A 496 4.92 -12.93 -9.39
C GLY A 496 5.29 -11.96 -8.26
N ILE A 497 4.32 -11.19 -7.82
CA ILE A 497 4.44 -10.25 -6.71
C ILE A 497 3.90 -10.87 -5.41
N VAL A 498 4.56 -10.59 -4.30
CA VAL A 498 4.08 -10.93 -2.95
C VAL A 498 3.08 -9.87 -2.52
N CYS A 499 1.81 -10.25 -2.45
CA CYS A 499 0.72 -9.32 -2.14
C CYS A 499 0.41 -9.25 -0.65
N ARG A 500 0.54 -10.37 0.07
CA ARG A 500 0.16 -10.48 1.47
C ARG A 500 0.89 -11.61 2.17
N ALA A 501 1.06 -11.47 3.47
CA ALA A 501 1.39 -12.58 4.36
C ALA A 501 0.41 -12.60 5.54
N PHE A 502 0.01 -13.78 6.00
CA PHE A 502 -0.90 -13.94 7.13
C PHE A 502 -0.61 -15.24 7.88
N SER A 503 -1.08 -15.34 9.11
CA SER A 503 -1.01 -16.56 9.91
C SER A 503 -2.37 -17.26 9.96
N ASP A 504 -2.35 -18.59 9.92
CA ASP A 504 -3.49 -19.45 10.24
C ASP A 504 -3.01 -20.53 11.23
N GLY A 505 -3.46 -20.40 12.47
CA GLY A 505 -2.84 -21.09 13.61
C GLY A 505 -1.35 -20.76 13.75
N ASN A 506 -0.52 -21.80 13.83
CA ASN A 506 0.95 -21.67 13.95
C ASN A 506 1.67 -21.58 12.60
N LYS A 507 0.94 -21.61 11.48
CA LYS A 507 1.51 -21.57 10.14
C LYS A 507 1.47 -20.16 9.59
N ILE A 508 2.49 -19.80 8.81
CA ILE A 508 2.57 -18.52 8.11
C ILE A 508 2.45 -18.81 6.61
N PHE A 509 1.50 -18.13 5.98
CA PHE A 509 1.22 -18.23 4.56
C PHE A 509 1.58 -16.93 3.83
N ILE A 510 2.09 -17.07 2.62
CA ILE A 510 2.41 -15.98 1.70
C ILE A 510 1.57 -16.13 0.45
N VAL A 511 0.95 -15.03 0.02
CA VAL A 511 0.15 -14.94 -1.20
C VAL A 511 1.00 -14.33 -2.31
N GLU A 512 1.24 -15.09 -3.36
CA GLU A 512 1.85 -14.62 -4.61
C GLU A 512 0.77 -14.47 -5.68
N GLN A 513 0.73 -13.32 -6.36
CA GLN A 513 -0.05 -13.14 -7.58
C GLN A 513 0.87 -13.09 -8.80
N ARG A 514 0.56 -13.90 -9.81
CA ARG A 514 1.23 -13.88 -11.11
C ARG A 514 0.27 -13.32 -12.16
N GLY A 515 0.79 -12.54 -13.10
CA GLY A 515 -0.01 -11.94 -14.17
C GLY A 515 0.85 -11.19 -15.19
N PRO A 516 0.26 -10.73 -16.31
CA PRO A 516 0.97 -10.08 -17.41
C PRO A 516 1.55 -8.71 -17.03
N ASN A 517 1.06 -8.07 -15.96
CA ASN A 517 1.58 -6.79 -15.50
C ASN A 517 2.69 -6.97 -14.45
N PRO A 518 3.96 -6.65 -14.76
CA PRO A 518 5.05 -6.70 -13.79
C PRO A 518 4.96 -5.65 -12.67
N ASN A 519 4.05 -4.67 -12.78
CA ASN A 519 3.88 -3.54 -11.87
C ASN A 519 2.67 -3.65 -10.92
N GLY A 520 1.98 -4.80 -10.89
CA GLY A 520 0.89 -5.05 -9.93
C GLY A 520 -0.43 -4.31 -10.17
N LEU A 521 -0.52 -3.43 -11.20
CA LEU A 521 -1.77 -2.78 -11.60
C LEU A 521 -2.58 -3.74 -12.50
N VAL A 522 -3.40 -4.59 -11.90
CA VAL A 522 -4.25 -5.55 -12.64
C VAL A 522 -5.51 -4.85 -13.14
N TYR A 523 -5.55 -4.30 -14.35
CA TYR A 523 -6.82 -3.78 -14.89
C TYR A 523 -7.89 -4.88 -14.95
N ASP A 524 -9.17 -4.54 -14.75
CA ASP A 524 -10.32 -5.48 -14.76
C ASP A 524 -10.31 -6.42 -15.99
N GLU A 525 -9.79 -5.95 -17.13
CA GLU A 525 -9.68 -6.70 -18.40
C GLU A 525 -8.63 -7.82 -18.40
N LEU A 526 -7.65 -7.80 -17.48
CA LEU A 526 -6.57 -8.78 -17.39
C LEU A 526 -6.84 -9.89 -16.36
N PHE A 527 -8.05 -9.93 -15.79
CA PHE A 527 -8.41 -10.86 -14.71
C PHE A 527 -8.13 -12.32 -15.03
N ASN A 528 -8.50 -12.76 -16.24
CA ASN A 528 -8.32 -14.16 -16.69
C ASN A 528 -6.84 -14.56 -16.86
N GLU A 529 -5.92 -13.60 -16.83
CA GLU A 529 -4.49 -13.82 -17.01
C GLU A 529 -3.73 -13.80 -15.66
N THR A 530 -4.46 -13.64 -14.54
CA THR A 530 -3.87 -13.67 -13.21
C THR A 530 -4.06 -15.02 -12.51
N SER A 531 -3.05 -15.47 -11.77
CA SER A 531 -3.12 -16.67 -10.93
C SER A 531 -2.66 -16.38 -9.50
N THR A 532 -3.39 -16.94 -8.53
CA THR A 532 -3.04 -16.88 -7.10
C THR A 532 -2.30 -18.15 -6.67
N HIS A 533 -1.15 -17.97 -6.02
CA HIS A 533 -0.34 -19.05 -5.47
C HIS A 533 -0.16 -18.83 -3.97
N ILE A 534 -0.31 -19.90 -3.18
CA ILE A 534 -0.18 -19.86 -1.72
C ILE A 534 1.06 -20.65 -1.32
N TRP A 535 1.90 -20.04 -0.49
CA TRP A 535 3.14 -20.63 -0.01
C TRP A 535 3.13 -20.72 1.50
N GLU A 536 3.57 -21.84 2.07
CA GLU A 536 3.79 -22.01 3.51
C GLU A 536 5.26 -21.73 3.84
N LEU A 537 5.51 -20.88 4.84
CA LEU A 537 6.85 -20.64 5.39
C LEU A 537 7.15 -21.67 6.47
N VAL A 538 8.03 -22.63 6.17
CA VAL A 538 8.31 -23.79 7.03
C VAL A 538 9.68 -23.63 7.69
N PRO A 539 9.82 -23.75 9.02
CA PRO A 539 11.14 -23.78 9.67
C PRO A 539 11.96 -25.00 9.24
N PHE A 540 13.26 -24.85 8.98
CA PHE A 540 14.13 -25.99 8.61
C PHE A 540 14.24 -27.08 9.69
N SER A 541 13.96 -26.76 10.95
CA SER A 541 13.89 -27.77 12.02
C SER A 541 12.74 -28.78 11.85
N CYS A 542 11.85 -28.55 10.87
CA CYS A 542 10.66 -29.35 10.59
C CYS A 542 10.68 -30.02 9.19
N VAL A 543 11.79 -29.92 8.45
CA VAL A 543 11.97 -30.48 7.08
C VAL A 543 12.82 -31.73 7.11
#